data_AF-A0A485ABP7-F1
#
_entry.id   AF-A0A485ABP7-F1
#
_cell.length_a   1.000
_cell.length_b   1.000
_cell.length_c   1.000
_cell.angle_alpha   90.00
_cell.angle_beta   90.00
_cell.angle_gamma   90.00
#
_symmetry.space_group_name_H-M   'P 1'
#
loop_
_entity.id
_entity.type
_entity.pdbx_description
1 polymer ?
#
loop_
_entity_poly.entity_id
_entity_poly.type
_entity_poly.pdbx_seq_one_letter_code
_entity_poly.pdbx_strand_id
1 'polypeptide(L)'
;MTLAVINGNNHQQLRGVARVQGDVPADADLKTLVGNGYLVITISPAEGERYQGVVGLEGDTIAACLEDYFQRSEQLPTRLIIRTGESEGKPAAGGMLLQVMPAQNAQPEDFEHLAALTDTIKAEELFTLPANDVLWRLYHEEEVTLYDPQDVEFKCTCSRERCADALRTLPDEEINSILEEEGEIDMHCDYCGSHYVFNAMNIAEIRHNASPAESAGPLIRGMTG
;
A
#
# COMPACT_ATOMS: atom_id res chain seq x y z
N MET A 1 14.97 -5.11 9.02
CA MET A 1 14.12 -4.72 7.86
C MET A 1 14.19 -3.21 7.73
N THR A 2 14.55 -2.69 6.56
CA THR A 2 14.70 -1.23 6.34
C THR A 2 13.47 -0.58 5.73
N LEU A 3 12.63 -1.36 5.06
CA LEU A 3 11.40 -0.90 4.43
C LEU A 3 10.39 -2.05 4.35
N ALA A 4 9.13 -1.77 4.64
CA ALA A 4 8.00 -2.57 4.19
C ALA A 4 6.95 -1.60 3.64
N VAL A 5 6.42 -1.89 2.46
CA VAL A 5 5.41 -1.06 1.81
C VAL A 5 4.33 -1.93 1.22
N ILE A 6 3.08 -1.55 1.47
CA ILE A 6 1.90 -2.06 0.77
C ILE A 6 1.27 -0.86 0.05
N ASN A 7 0.86 -1.06 -1.20
CA ASN A 7 0.09 -0.12 -1.99
C ASN A 7 -1.23 -0.78 -2.39
N GLY A 8 -2.34 -0.05 -2.25
CA GLY A 8 -3.66 -0.45 -2.68
C GLY A 8 -4.37 0.66 -3.45
N ASN A 9 -5.39 0.30 -4.20
CA ASN A 9 -6.30 1.25 -4.85
C ASN A 9 -7.77 0.95 -4.47
N ASN A 10 -8.69 1.79 -4.96
CA ASN A 10 -10.13 1.71 -4.73
C ASN A 10 -10.84 0.52 -5.43
N HIS A 11 -10.08 -0.37 -6.08
CA HIS A 11 -10.56 -1.62 -6.68
C HIS A 11 -9.98 -2.84 -5.96
N GLN A 12 -9.46 -2.65 -4.74
CA GLN A 12 -8.88 -3.66 -3.87
C GLN A 12 -7.72 -4.45 -4.52
N GLN A 13 -7.00 -3.77 -5.42
CA GLN A 13 -5.78 -4.29 -6.03
C GLN A 13 -4.59 -3.87 -5.19
N LEU A 14 -3.92 -4.87 -4.61
CA LEU A 14 -2.82 -4.69 -3.67
C LEU A 14 -1.50 -5.15 -4.28
N ARG A 15 -0.41 -4.55 -3.80
CA ARG A 15 0.97 -5.03 -4.03
C ARG A 15 1.84 -4.59 -2.88
N GLY A 16 2.89 -5.32 -2.60
CA GLY A 16 3.78 -4.96 -1.51
C GLY A 16 5.14 -5.60 -1.61
N VAL A 17 6.11 -4.99 -0.94
CA VAL A 17 7.49 -5.48 -0.84
C VAL A 17 8.06 -5.15 0.54
N ALA A 18 9.02 -5.95 0.95
CA ALA A 18 9.87 -5.65 2.09
C ALA A 18 11.35 -5.71 1.67
N ARG A 19 12.15 -4.79 2.18
CA ARG A 19 13.61 -4.79 2.03
C ARG A 19 14.23 -5.13 3.38
N VAL A 20 14.99 -6.21 3.37
CA VAL A 20 15.71 -6.71 4.54
C VAL A 20 17.19 -6.42 4.34
N GLN A 21 17.82 -5.89 5.38
CA GLN A 21 19.28 -5.74 5.46
C GLN A 21 19.73 -6.41 6.76
N GLY A 22 20.68 -7.33 6.65
CA GLY A 22 21.16 -8.14 7.77
C GLY A 22 20.24 -9.31 8.13
N ASP A 23 20.56 -9.96 9.24
CA ASP A 23 19.84 -11.13 9.74
C ASP A 23 18.52 -10.73 10.42
N VAL A 24 17.49 -11.55 10.23
CA VAL A 24 16.20 -11.42 10.90
C VAL A 24 16.05 -12.57 11.90
N PRO A 25 16.01 -12.28 13.21
CA PRO A 25 15.72 -13.31 14.22
C PRO A 25 14.38 -13.98 13.95
N ALA A 26 14.28 -15.29 14.25
CA ALA A 26 13.07 -16.07 13.98
C ALA A 26 11.81 -15.50 14.69
N ASP A 27 11.98 -15.00 15.91
CA ASP A 27 10.91 -14.44 16.74
C ASP A 27 10.95 -12.90 16.79
N ALA A 28 11.46 -12.25 15.75
CA ALA A 28 11.57 -10.80 15.72
C ALA A 28 10.19 -10.12 15.77
N ASP A 29 9.98 -9.29 16.79
CA ASP A 29 8.81 -8.42 16.86
C ASP A 29 8.92 -7.22 15.89
N LEU A 30 7.83 -6.45 15.77
CA LEU A 30 7.77 -5.31 14.85
C LEU A 30 8.91 -4.30 15.10
N LYS A 31 9.20 -4.01 16.37
CA LYS A 31 10.23 -3.05 16.78
C LYS A 31 11.63 -3.57 16.49
N THR A 32 11.87 -4.87 16.62
CA THR A 32 13.14 -5.52 16.25
C THR A 32 13.32 -5.53 14.74
N LEU A 33 12.24 -5.79 13.99
CA LEU A 33 12.27 -5.81 12.53
C LEU A 33 12.58 -4.41 11.96
N VAL A 34 11.88 -3.37 12.42
CA VAL A 34 11.98 -2.02 11.84
C VAL A 34 13.04 -1.16 12.54
N GLY A 35 13.32 -1.41 13.81
CA GLY A 35 14.10 -0.50 14.66
C GLY A 35 13.34 0.78 14.99
N ASN A 36 14.07 1.89 15.13
CA ASN A 36 13.46 3.21 15.22
C ASN A 36 12.96 3.63 13.83
N GLY A 37 11.65 3.69 13.66
CA GLY A 37 11.05 4.03 12.38
C GLY A 37 9.71 4.74 12.51
N TYR A 38 9.11 4.97 11.35
CA TYR A 38 7.82 5.62 11.23
C TYR A 38 6.90 4.76 10.38
N LEU A 39 5.61 4.82 10.70
CA LEU A 39 4.55 4.42 9.78
C LEU A 39 4.16 5.64 8.95
N VAL A 40 4.27 5.51 7.63
CA VAL A 40 3.96 6.59 6.67
C VAL A 40 2.76 6.17 5.84
N ILE A 41 1.70 6.96 5.89
CA ILE A 41 0.48 6.74 5.11
C ILE A 41 0.40 7.82 4.06
N THR A 42 0.42 7.42 2.79
CA THR A 42 0.26 8.31 1.65
C THR A 42 -1.08 8.02 0.99
N ILE A 43 -1.88 9.07 0.81
CA ILE A 43 -3.13 9.03 0.04
C ILE A 43 -2.92 9.89 -1.20
N SER A 44 -3.10 9.30 -2.39
CA SER A 44 -2.98 9.98 -3.68
C SER A 44 -4.28 9.79 -4.46
N PRO A 45 -5.25 10.71 -4.31
CA PRO A 45 -6.51 10.62 -5.04
C PRO A 45 -6.28 10.84 -6.54
N ALA A 46 -7.21 10.36 -7.38
CA ALA A 46 -7.17 10.61 -8.82
C ALA A 46 -7.33 12.11 -9.14
N GLU A 47 -8.12 12.81 -8.32
CA GLU A 47 -8.32 14.25 -8.37
C GLU A 47 -8.02 14.86 -7.00
N GLY A 48 -7.29 15.98 -6.99
CA GLY A 48 -6.86 16.65 -5.76
C GLY A 48 -5.39 16.44 -5.44
N GLU A 49 -4.99 16.89 -4.25
CA GLU A 49 -3.59 16.86 -3.83
C GLU A 49 -3.25 15.58 -3.06
N ARG A 50 -2.01 15.12 -3.25
CA ARG A 50 -1.45 14.03 -2.45
C ARG A 50 -1.30 14.49 -1.00
N TYR A 51 -1.80 13.68 -0.07
CA TYR A 51 -1.63 13.87 1.37
C TYR A 51 -0.74 12.77 1.96
N GLN A 52 0.06 13.12 2.96
CA GLN A 52 0.93 12.18 3.67
C GLN A 52 0.90 12.42 5.17
N GLY A 53 0.50 11.39 5.91
CA GLY A 53 0.58 11.31 7.36
C GLY A 53 1.79 10.50 7.81
N VAL A 54 2.40 10.91 8.92
CA VAL A 54 3.54 10.21 9.52
C VAL A 54 3.29 10.06 11.01
N VAL A 55 3.40 8.83 11.52
CA VAL A 55 3.33 8.51 12.95
C VAL A 55 4.55 7.69 13.36
N GLY A 56 5.04 7.89 14.57
CA GLY A 56 6.10 7.05 15.12
C GLY A 56 5.61 5.61 15.32
N LEU A 57 6.49 4.62 15.15
CA LEU A 57 6.23 3.22 15.51
C LEU A 57 6.31 3.04 17.04
N GLU A 58 5.42 3.69 17.77
CA GLU A 58 5.39 3.66 19.24
C GLU A 58 4.67 2.41 19.77
N GLY A 59 3.61 1.97 19.07
CA GLY A 59 2.84 0.78 19.40
C GLY A 59 3.60 -0.52 19.14
N ASP A 60 3.20 -1.60 19.82
CA ASP A 60 3.83 -2.91 19.69
C ASP A 60 3.35 -3.69 18.44
N THR A 61 2.29 -3.21 17.79
CA THR A 61 1.71 -3.83 16.59
C THR A 61 1.41 -2.77 15.52
N ILE A 62 1.31 -3.22 14.26
CA ILE A 62 0.91 -2.35 13.14
C ILE A 62 -0.50 -1.79 13.37
N ALA A 63 -1.42 -2.61 13.91
CA ALA A 63 -2.77 -2.20 14.23
C ALA A 63 -2.78 -1.05 15.25
N ALA A 64 -2.04 -1.18 16.36
CA ALA A 64 -1.94 -0.12 17.37
C ALA A 64 -1.36 1.18 16.78
N CYS A 65 -0.33 1.08 15.93
CA CYS A 65 0.25 2.27 15.28
C CYS A 65 -0.72 2.93 14.28
N LEU A 66 -1.56 2.14 13.60
CA LEU A 66 -2.62 2.67 12.72
C LEU A 66 -3.76 3.32 13.51
N GLU A 67 -4.15 2.73 14.64
CA GLU A 67 -5.16 3.32 15.55
C GLU A 67 -4.66 4.67 16.09
N ASP A 68 -3.40 4.74 16.53
CA ASP A 68 -2.76 6.00 16.96
C ASP A 68 -2.76 7.05 15.84
N TYR A 69 -2.53 6.63 14.59
CA TYR A 69 -2.61 7.51 13.43
C TYR A 69 -4.03 8.07 13.24
N PHE A 70 -5.06 7.21 13.20
CA PHE A 70 -6.44 7.66 13.04
C PHE A 70 -6.89 8.58 14.17
N GLN A 71 -6.49 8.29 15.40
CA GLN A 71 -6.80 9.13 16.56
C GLN A 71 -6.18 10.53 16.44
N ARG A 72 -4.92 10.64 16.02
CA ARG A 72 -4.20 11.92 15.97
C ARG A 72 -4.48 12.73 14.69
N SER A 73 -4.60 12.07 13.54
CA SER A 73 -4.71 12.74 12.24
C SER A 73 -6.16 12.96 11.81
N GLU A 74 -7.03 11.95 11.98
CA GLU A 74 -8.42 12.01 11.51
C GLU A 74 -9.41 12.33 12.64
N GLN A 75 -9.00 12.19 13.91
CA GLN A 75 -9.86 12.33 15.09
C GLN A 75 -11.10 11.40 15.04
N LEU A 76 -10.94 10.23 14.41
CA LEU A 76 -11.99 9.22 14.29
C LEU A 76 -11.69 8.02 15.19
N PRO A 77 -12.57 7.70 16.16
CA PRO A 77 -12.50 6.44 16.90
C PRO A 77 -12.45 5.26 15.91
N THR A 78 -11.35 4.53 15.96
CA THR A 78 -11.03 3.45 15.01
C THR A 78 -10.45 2.28 15.79
N ARG A 79 -10.96 1.09 15.51
CA ARG A 79 -10.46 -0.19 16.02
C ARG A 79 -10.03 -1.05 14.85
N LEU A 80 -8.83 -1.59 14.93
CA LEU A 80 -8.21 -2.42 13.91
C LEU A 80 -7.79 -3.76 14.51
N ILE A 81 -8.34 -4.83 13.94
CA ILE A 81 -7.88 -6.18 14.21
C ILE A 81 -7.10 -6.67 13.00
N ILE A 82 -5.85 -7.08 13.23
CA ILE A 82 -5.04 -7.77 12.23
C ILE A 82 -4.59 -9.09 12.87
N ARG A 83 -4.80 -10.19 12.15
CA ARG A 83 -4.33 -11.53 12.51
C ARG A 83 -3.54 -12.09 11.34
N THR A 84 -2.40 -12.66 11.65
CA THR A 84 -1.57 -13.43 10.72
C THR A 84 -1.31 -14.79 11.34
N GLY A 85 -1.11 -15.81 10.51
CA GLY A 85 -0.88 -17.17 10.97
C GLY A 85 -0.86 -18.13 9.79
N GLU A 86 -1.31 -19.36 10.04
CA GLU A 86 -1.45 -20.39 9.02
C GLU A 86 -2.87 -20.94 9.04
N SER A 87 -3.38 -21.28 7.86
CA SER A 87 -4.62 -22.01 7.65
C SER A 87 -4.41 -23.00 6.52
N GLU A 88 -4.82 -24.26 6.72
CA GLU A 88 -4.63 -25.35 5.75
C GLU A 88 -3.17 -25.49 5.24
N GLY A 89 -2.18 -25.22 6.11
CA GLY A 89 -0.75 -25.30 5.77
C GLY A 89 -0.25 -24.19 4.85
N LYS A 90 -1.02 -23.11 4.69
CA LYS A 90 -0.62 -21.91 3.94
C LYS A 90 -0.62 -20.69 4.87
N PRO A 91 0.25 -19.70 4.63
CA PRO A 91 0.17 -18.41 5.31
C PRO A 91 -1.21 -17.80 5.12
N ALA A 92 -1.80 -17.35 6.22
CA ALA A 92 -3.11 -16.72 6.26
C ALA A 92 -2.99 -15.36 6.97
N ALA A 93 -3.77 -14.40 6.48
CA ALA A 93 -3.94 -13.11 7.11
C ALA A 93 -5.40 -12.69 6.98
N GLY A 94 -5.89 -11.98 7.99
CA GLY A 94 -7.27 -11.50 8.04
C GLY A 94 -7.35 -10.34 9.01
N GLY A 95 -8.41 -9.55 8.89
CA GLY A 95 -8.58 -8.40 9.75
C GLY A 95 -9.96 -7.78 9.67
N MET A 96 -10.21 -6.88 10.61
CA MET A 96 -11.44 -6.10 10.71
C MET A 96 -11.09 -4.65 11.01
N LEU A 97 -11.84 -3.73 10.43
CA LEU A 97 -11.81 -2.32 10.75
C LEU A 97 -13.20 -1.92 11.22
N LEU A 98 -13.27 -1.35 12.41
CA LEU A 98 -14.47 -0.71 12.96
C LEU A 98 -14.14 0.77 13.15
N GLN A 99 -14.94 1.66 12.57
CA GLN A 99 -14.68 3.10 12.61
C GLN A 99 -15.98 3.89 12.70
N VAL A 100 -15.98 4.93 13.54
CA VAL A 100 -17.10 5.87 13.63
C VAL A 100 -17.09 6.81 12.44
N MET A 101 -18.26 7.04 11.84
CA MET A 101 -18.41 7.97 10.72
C MET A 101 -18.60 9.42 11.23
N PRO A 102 -17.97 10.44 10.60
CA PRO A 102 -17.99 11.83 11.08
C PRO A 102 -19.39 12.45 11.23
N ALA A 103 -20.38 11.96 10.48
CA ALA A 103 -21.74 12.49 10.44
C ALA A 103 -22.69 11.89 11.50
N GLN A 104 -22.20 10.97 12.35
CA GLN A 104 -23.01 10.32 13.38
C GLN A 104 -22.65 10.88 14.76
N ASN A 105 -23.69 11.23 15.54
CA ASN A 105 -23.58 11.45 16.98
C ASN A 105 -23.50 10.10 17.71
N ALA A 106 -22.49 9.28 17.38
CA ALA A 106 -22.24 8.05 18.10
C ALA A 106 -21.84 8.39 19.54
N GLN A 107 -22.49 7.75 20.52
CA GLN A 107 -22.03 7.89 21.90
C GLN A 107 -20.70 7.12 22.03
N PRO A 108 -19.72 7.61 22.82
CA PRO A 108 -18.49 6.87 23.07
C PRO A 108 -18.74 5.44 23.54
N GLU A 109 -19.78 5.24 24.35
CA GLU A 109 -20.23 3.95 24.89
C GLU A 109 -20.62 2.95 23.79
N ASP A 110 -21.25 3.42 22.69
CA ASP A 110 -21.63 2.56 21.56
C ASP A 110 -20.39 1.99 20.86
N PHE A 111 -19.39 2.84 20.64
CA PHE A 111 -18.14 2.42 20.03
C PHE A 111 -17.35 1.47 20.93
N GLU A 112 -17.30 1.74 22.24
CA GLU A 112 -16.64 0.86 23.22
C GLU A 112 -17.28 -0.53 23.24
N HIS A 113 -18.62 -0.61 23.21
CA HIS A 113 -19.36 -1.88 23.12
C HIS A 113 -19.02 -2.65 21.84
N LEU A 114 -19.12 -2.01 20.67
CA LEU A 114 -18.81 -2.64 19.39
C LEU A 114 -17.34 -3.05 19.29
N ALA A 115 -16.42 -2.24 19.82
CA ALA A 115 -15.01 -2.57 19.88
C ALA A 115 -14.75 -3.79 20.78
N ALA A 116 -15.41 -3.88 21.94
CA ALA A 116 -15.31 -5.02 22.83
C ALA A 116 -15.83 -6.32 22.18
N LEU A 117 -16.93 -6.26 21.42
CA LEU A 117 -17.40 -7.38 20.62
C LEU A 117 -16.36 -7.78 19.57
N THR A 118 -15.87 -6.80 18.80
CA THR A 118 -14.88 -7.01 17.73
C THR A 118 -13.59 -7.64 18.27
N ASP A 119 -13.15 -7.28 19.47
CA ASP A 119 -11.95 -7.82 20.12
C ASP A 119 -12.05 -9.32 20.43
N THR A 120 -13.26 -9.88 20.47
CA THR A 120 -13.46 -11.33 20.71
C THR A 120 -13.14 -12.20 19.48
N ILE A 121 -12.93 -11.58 18.31
CA ILE A 121 -12.68 -12.32 17.07
C ILE A 121 -11.37 -13.11 17.11
N LYS A 122 -11.45 -14.39 16.74
CA LYS A 122 -10.29 -15.28 16.69
C LYS A 122 -9.69 -15.34 15.28
N ALA A 123 -8.39 -15.66 15.23
CA ALA A 123 -7.69 -15.86 13.97
C ALA A 123 -8.32 -16.98 13.13
N GLU A 124 -8.68 -18.11 13.75
CA GLU A 124 -9.36 -19.22 13.08
C GLU A 124 -10.67 -18.79 12.41
N GLU A 125 -11.47 -17.96 13.08
CA GLU A 125 -12.72 -17.44 12.53
C GLU A 125 -12.46 -16.55 11.32
N LEU A 126 -11.48 -15.64 11.38
CA LEU A 126 -11.10 -14.78 10.26
C LEU A 126 -10.52 -15.55 9.07
N PHE A 127 -9.87 -16.69 9.29
CA PHE A 127 -9.20 -17.43 8.22
C PHE A 127 -10.10 -18.46 7.55
N THR A 128 -11.19 -18.88 8.20
CA THR A 128 -11.99 -20.03 7.73
C THR A 128 -13.45 -19.69 7.47
N LEU A 129 -14.00 -18.66 8.13
CA LEU A 129 -15.40 -18.29 7.95
C LEU A 129 -15.57 -17.27 6.83
N PRO A 130 -16.69 -17.33 6.08
CA PRO A 130 -17.11 -16.22 5.24
C PRO A 130 -17.28 -14.93 6.07
N ALA A 131 -16.98 -13.77 5.47
CA ALA A 131 -17.06 -12.48 6.16
C ALA A 131 -18.46 -12.22 6.77
N ASN A 132 -19.54 -12.59 6.07
CA ASN A 132 -20.91 -12.44 6.56
C ASN A 132 -21.17 -13.25 7.83
N ASP A 133 -20.58 -14.44 7.96
CA ASP A 133 -20.74 -15.29 9.14
C ASP A 133 -19.99 -14.69 10.34
N VAL A 134 -18.81 -14.11 10.10
CA VAL A 134 -18.06 -13.36 11.11
C VAL A 134 -18.87 -12.15 11.60
N LEU A 135 -19.40 -11.34 10.67
CA LEU A 135 -20.19 -10.16 11.00
C LEU A 135 -21.47 -10.52 11.76
N TRP A 136 -22.19 -11.56 11.34
CA TRP A 136 -23.36 -12.04 12.06
C TRP A 136 -23.01 -12.54 13.47
N ARG A 137 -21.98 -13.37 13.62
CA ARG A 137 -21.56 -13.88 14.94
C ARG A 137 -21.24 -12.75 15.92
N LEU A 138 -20.57 -11.70 15.45
CA LEU A 138 -20.18 -10.56 16.28
C LEU A 138 -21.33 -9.59 16.55
N TYR A 139 -22.18 -9.32 15.56
CA TYR A 139 -23.11 -8.17 15.58
C TYR A 139 -24.58 -8.55 15.33
N HIS A 140 -24.99 -9.81 15.52
CA HIS A 140 -26.38 -10.23 15.29
C HIS A 140 -27.42 -9.53 16.19
N GLU A 141 -27.01 -8.96 17.32
CA GLU A 141 -27.89 -8.15 18.17
C GLU A 141 -27.99 -6.69 17.71
N GLU A 142 -27.17 -6.29 16.73
CA GLU A 142 -27.09 -4.93 16.20
C GLU A 142 -27.79 -4.80 14.83
N GLU A 143 -28.23 -3.59 14.49
CA GLU A 143 -28.76 -3.31 13.16
C GLU A 143 -27.61 -3.09 12.15
N VAL A 144 -27.29 -4.13 11.38
CA VAL A 144 -26.18 -4.11 10.41
C VAL A 144 -26.70 -4.07 8.98
N THR A 145 -26.20 -3.11 8.20
CA THR A 145 -26.36 -3.08 6.73
C THR A 145 -25.11 -3.61 6.06
N LEU A 146 -25.26 -4.63 5.21
CA LEU A 146 -24.17 -5.21 4.43
C LEU A 146 -24.13 -4.61 3.03
N TYR A 147 -22.91 -4.41 2.52
CA TYR A 147 -22.65 -3.95 1.15
C TYR A 147 -22.10 -5.10 0.30
N ASP A 148 -22.09 -4.90 -1.02
CA ASP A 148 -21.52 -5.88 -1.94
C ASP A 148 -20.02 -6.09 -1.65
N PRO A 149 -19.56 -7.35 -1.54
CA PRO A 149 -18.15 -7.62 -1.34
C PRO A 149 -17.34 -7.23 -2.57
N GLN A 150 -16.08 -6.85 -2.35
CA GLN A 150 -15.11 -6.59 -3.40
C GLN A 150 -13.96 -7.60 -3.29
N ASP A 151 -13.60 -8.21 -4.40
CA ASP A 151 -12.47 -9.14 -4.47
C ASP A 151 -11.16 -8.39 -4.26
N VAL A 152 -10.34 -8.89 -3.34
CA VAL A 152 -8.98 -8.39 -3.10
C VAL A 152 -8.01 -9.23 -3.91
N GLU A 153 -7.22 -8.59 -4.78
CA GLU A 153 -6.26 -9.29 -5.64
C GLU A 153 -4.86 -8.68 -5.59
N PHE A 154 -3.84 -9.50 -5.80
CA PHE A 154 -2.51 -8.98 -6.09
C PHE A 154 -2.48 -8.42 -7.53
N LYS A 155 -2.05 -7.17 -7.69
CA LYS A 155 -1.87 -6.58 -9.02
C LYS A 155 -0.69 -5.61 -9.08
N CYS A 156 0.33 -6.00 -9.84
CA CYS A 156 1.40 -5.09 -10.20
C CYS A 156 1.02 -4.26 -11.44
N THR A 157 1.51 -3.01 -11.48
CA THR A 157 1.32 -2.11 -12.62
C THR A 157 2.64 -1.83 -13.36
N CYS A 158 3.67 -2.64 -13.17
CA CYS A 158 4.88 -2.54 -13.98
C CYS A 158 4.57 -2.92 -15.43
N SER A 159 5.27 -2.29 -16.37
CA SER A 159 5.24 -2.67 -17.77
C SER A 159 6.56 -2.29 -18.44
N ARG A 160 6.81 -2.86 -19.62
CA ARG A 160 7.97 -2.48 -20.42
C ARG A 160 7.94 -0.99 -20.78
N GLU A 161 6.77 -0.41 -21.06
CA GLU A 161 6.68 1.03 -21.36
C GLU A 161 7.09 1.88 -20.16
N ARG A 162 6.62 1.54 -18.95
CA ARG A 162 7.01 2.28 -17.74
C ARG A 162 8.50 2.16 -17.42
N CYS A 163 9.09 0.99 -17.64
CA CYS A 163 10.54 0.82 -17.52
C CYS A 163 11.28 1.68 -18.55
N ALA A 164 10.80 1.72 -19.80
CA ALA A 164 11.35 2.59 -20.83
C ALA A 164 11.22 4.08 -20.46
N ASP A 165 10.09 4.52 -19.91
CA ASP A 165 9.89 5.89 -19.42
C ASP A 165 10.87 6.26 -18.31
N ALA A 166 11.15 5.34 -17.39
CA ALA A 166 12.16 5.55 -16.37
C ALA A 166 13.57 5.69 -16.98
N LEU A 167 13.93 4.81 -17.92
CA LEU A 167 15.22 4.88 -18.64
C LEU A 167 15.36 6.18 -19.44
N ARG A 168 14.26 6.76 -19.94
CA ARG A 168 14.29 8.09 -20.60
C ARG A 168 14.76 9.20 -19.68
N THR A 169 14.55 9.10 -18.37
CA THR A 169 14.94 10.14 -17.43
C THR A 169 16.42 10.11 -17.03
N LEU A 170 17.11 9.00 -17.30
CA LEU A 170 18.52 8.84 -16.96
C LEU A 170 19.44 9.51 -18.00
N PRO A 171 20.61 10.03 -17.61
CA PRO A 171 21.61 10.56 -18.53
C PRO A 171 22.14 9.50 -19.50
N ASP A 172 22.50 9.90 -20.71
CA ASP A 172 23.05 8.98 -21.72
C ASP A 172 24.37 8.34 -21.28
N GLU A 173 25.20 9.05 -20.53
CA GLU A 173 26.48 8.55 -20.02
C GLU A 173 26.29 7.33 -19.11
N GLU A 174 25.30 7.36 -18.21
CA GLU A 174 24.98 6.27 -17.27
C GLU A 174 24.42 5.04 -18.01
N ILE A 175 23.54 5.28 -19.00
CA ILE A 175 22.98 4.19 -19.81
C ILE A 175 24.07 3.54 -20.67
N ASN A 176 24.94 4.34 -21.30
CA ASN A 176 26.00 3.83 -22.15
C ASN A 176 27.04 3.05 -21.36
N SER A 177 27.42 3.50 -20.15
CA SER A 177 28.37 2.76 -19.32
C SER A 177 27.86 1.35 -18.98
N ILE A 178 26.57 1.22 -18.63
CA ILE A 178 25.98 -0.09 -18.33
C ILE A 178 25.97 -0.98 -19.59
N LEU A 179 25.60 -0.42 -20.74
CA LEU A 179 25.59 -1.18 -22.00
C LEU A 179 26.99 -1.62 -22.44
N GLU A 180 28.04 -0.82 -22.19
CA GLU A 180 29.41 -1.18 -22.51
C GLU A 180 29.94 -2.31 -21.61
N GLU A 181 29.55 -2.33 -20.33
CA GLU A 181 29.99 -3.32 -19.34
C GLU A 181 29.18 -4.62 -19.41
N GLU A 182 27.85 -4.53 -19.49
CA GLU A 182 26.92 -5.66 -19.35
C GLU A 182 26.25 -6.08 -20.67
N GLY A 183 26.31 -5.23 -21.71
CA GLY A 183 25.70 -5.49 -23.02
C GLY A 183 24.19 -5.23 -23.09
N GLU A 184 23.51 -5.25 -21.95
CA GLU A 184 22.08 -5.00 -21.80
C GLU A 184 21.76 -4.38 -20.43
N ILE A 185 20.57 -3.82 -20.29
CA ILE A 185 20.03 -3.31 -19.03
C ILE A 185 18.83 -4.18 -18.66
N ASP A 186 18.91 -4.87 -17.52
CA ASP A 186 17.81 -5.65 -16.97
C ASP A 186 17.10 -4.91 -15.82
N MET A 187 15.89 -4.43 -16.11
CA MET A 187 15.05 -3.75 -15.13
C MET A 187 14.19 -4.75 -14.36
N HIS A 188 14.51 -4.96 -13.09
CA HIS A 188 13.76 -5.84 -12.19
C HIS A 188 12.65 -5.07 -11.44
N CYS A 189 11.44 -5.63 -11.43
CA CYS A 189 10.34 -5.11 -10.64
C CYS A 189 10.29 -5.74 -9.25
N ASP A 190 10.67 -4.98 -8.22
CA ASP A 190 10.65 -5.45 -6.82
C ASP A 190 9.30 -6.04 -6.36
N TYR A 191 8.17 -5.56 -6.91
CA TYR A 191 6.83 -6.01 -6.49
C TYR A 191 6.42 -7.38 -7.01
N CYS A 192 6.78 -7.72 -8.25
CA CYS A 192 6.27 -8.93 -8.91
C CYS A 192 7.36 -9.84 -9.47
N GLY A 193 8.62 -9.44 -9.35
CA GLY A 193 9.75 -10.21 -9.85
C GLY A 193 9.91 -10.21 -11.38
N SER A 194 9.14 -9.39 -12.11
CA SER A 194 9.26 -9.32 -13.57
C SER A 194 10.56 -8.65 -13.99
N HIS A 195 11.16 -9.17 -15.08
CA HIS A 195 12.37 -8.66 -15.70
C HIS A 195 12.05 -8.02 -17.06
N TYR A 196 12.62 -6.85 -17.31
CA TYR A 196 12.49 -6.14 -18.58
C TYR A 196 13.87 -5.80 -19.10
N VAL A 197 14.34 -6.59 -20.07
CA VAL A 197 15.68 -6.44 -20.66
C VAL A 197 15.67 -5.48 -21.84
N PHE A 198 16.63 -4.56 -21.87
CA PHE A 198 16.80 -3.56 -22.92
C PHE A 198 18.24 -3.60 -23.45
N ASN A 199 18.39 -3.91 -24.74
CA ASN A 199 19.70 -3.83 -25.40
C ASN A 199 19.92 -2.45 -26.03
N ALA A 200 21.11 -2.24 -26.61
CA ALA A 200 21.47 -0.97 -27.26
C ALA A 200 20.46 -0.53 -28.35
N MET A 201 19.86 -1.46 -29.10
CA MET A 201 18.84 -1.11 -30.11
C MET A 201 17.57 -0.58 -29.45
N ASN A 202 17.10 -1.23 -28.36
CA ASN A 202 15.93 -0.75 -27.63
C ASN A 202 16.17 0.64 -27.02
N ILE A 203 17.37 0.88 -26.47
CA ILE A 203 17.72 2.20 -25.93
C ILE A 203 17.71 3.26 -27.03
N ALA A 204 18.29 2.97 -28.20
CA ALA A 204 18.26 3.88 -29.34
C ALA A 204 16.82 4.22 -29.78
N GLU A 205 15.92 3.23 -29.83
CA GLU A 205 14.48 3.44 -30.11
C GLU A 205 13.80 4.31 -29.05
N ILE A 206 14.07 4.07 -27.76
CA ILE A 206 13.49 4.82 -26.64
C ILE A 206 13.88 6.30 -26.71
N ARG A 207 15.14 6.58 -27.04
CA ARG A 207 15.70 7.94 -27.19
C ARG A 207 15.20 8.63 -28.46
N HIS A 208 15.14 7.92 -29.58
CA HIS A 208 14.61 8.47 -30.83
C HIS A 208 13.14 8.86 -30.68
N ASN A 209 12.34 8.04 -30.00
CA ASN A 209 10.93 8.34 -29.74
C ASN A 209 10.71 9.42 -28.66
N ALA A 210 11.77 9.89 -28.00
CA ALA A 210 11.73 10.99 -27.03
C ALA A 210 11.94 12.38 -27.68
N SER A 211 12.12 12.49 -29.00
CA SER A 211 12.25 13.76 -29.73
C SER A 211 11.47 13.73 -31.05
N PRO A 212 10.65 14.74 -31.44
CA PRO A 212 10.11 15.90 -30.72
C PRO A 212 8.56 15.98 -30.74
N ALA A 213 7.91 16.07 -29.58
CA ALA A 213 6.56 16.61 -29.43
C ALA A 213 6.25 16.91 -27.95
N GLU A 214 6.88 17.93 -27.34
CA GLU A 214 6.34 18.68 -26.19
C GLU A 214 7.30 19.83 -25.80
N SER A 215 7.41 20.81 -26.69
CA SER A 215 7.88 22.15 -26.34
C SER A 215 6.85 23.17 -26.82
N ALA A 216 5.63 23.08 -26.28
CA ALA A 216 4.63 24.14 -26.39
C ALA A 216 4.38 24.68 -24.98
N GLY A 217 5.27 25.56 -24.53
CA GLY A 217 4.99 26.40 -23.36
C GLY A 217 3.72 27.23 -23.60
N PRO A 218 2.97 27.60 -22.55
CA PRO A 218 1.70 28.31 -22.71
C PRO A 218 1.95 29.67 -23.39
N LEU A 219 1.38 29.84 -24.58
CA LEU A 219 1.29 31.14 -25.24
C LEU A 219 0.36 32.03 -24.41
N ILE A 220 0.96 32.93 -23.63
CA ILE A 220 0.26 34.08 -23.04
C ILE A 220 -0.27 34.93 -24.21
N ARG A 221 -1.57 34.81 -24.50
CA ARG A 221 -2.27 35.74 -25.38
C ARG A 221 -2.45 37.05 -24.64
N GLY A 222 -1.68 38.06 -25.03
CA GLY A 222 -1.84 39.44 -24.59
C GLY A 222 -3.23 39.97 -24.91
N MET A 223 -3.87 40.55 -23.89
CA MET A 223 -5.00 41.46 -24.06
C MET A 223 -4.47 42.77 -24.65
N THR A 224 -5.01 43.18 -25.80
CA THR A 224 -4.91 44.55 -26.30
C THR A 224 -6.29 45.17 -26.30
N GLY A 225 -6.39 46.32 -25.61
CA GLY A 225 -7.20 47.52 -25.89
C GLY A 225 -8.61 47.36 -26.41
#